data_AF-D7A896-F1
#
_entry.id   AF-D7A896-F1
#
_cell.length_a   1.000
_cell.length_b   1.000
_cell.length_c   1.000
_cell.angle_alpha   90.00
_cell.angle_beta   90.00
_cell.angle_gamma   90.00
#
_symmetry.space_group_name_H-M   'P 1'
#
loop_
_entity.id
_entity.type
_entity.pdbx_description
1 polymer ?
#
loop_
_entity_poly.entity_id
_entity_poly.type
_entity_poly.pdbx_seq_one_letter_code
_entity_poly.pdbx_strand_id
1 'polypeptide(L)'
;MTQAELIAALPQGRLPPELMQLHAADYALLFGAGLLLAALLSLLALPLLERRPSRRSLIRATRALPPQERSLAIACILGHLPTGLRATAYGAAPPLDSDTIERIALKAGRVRR
;
A
#
# COMPACT_ATOMS: atom_id res chain seq x y z
N MET A 1 41.51 33.13 -42.36
CA MET A 1 40.93 31.82 -42.05
C MET A 1 39.49 32.03 -41.60
N THR A 2 38.55 31.30 -42.19
CA THR A 2 37.12 31.43 -41.87
C THR A 2 36.73 30.46 -40.75
N GLN A 3 35.63 30.75 -40.04
CA GLN A 3 35.12 29.90 -38.97
C GLN A 3 34.88 28.44 -39.45
N ALA A 4 34.49 28.28 -40.71
CA ALA A 4 34.28 26.98 -41.34
C ALA A 4 35.59 26.16 -41.45
N GLU A 5 36.71 26.81 -41.76
CA GLU A 5 38.03 26.15 -41.87
C GLU A 5 38.55 25.67 -40.49
N LEU A 6 38.24 26.41 -39.42
CA LEU A 6 38.60 26.02 -38.05
C LEU A 6 37.78 24.83 -37.54
N ILE A 7 36.52 24.70 -37.97
CA ILE A 7 35.65 23.58 -37.61
C ILE A 7 36.09 22.29 -38.33
N ALA A 8 36.52 22.40 -39.59
CA ALA A 8 37.02 21.28 -40.38
C ALA A 8 38.37 20.72 -39.88
N ALA A 9 39.18 21.54 -39.19
CA ALA A 9 40.49 21.15 -38.66
C ALA A 9 40.42 20.39 -37.30
N LEU A 10 39.23 20.14 -36.77
CA LEU A 10 39.06 19.51 -35.46
C LEU A 10 38.94 17.97 -35.56
N PRO A 11 39.51 17.21 -34.59
CA PRO A 11 39.58 15.75 -34.65
C PRO A 11 38.20 15.09 -34.63
N GLN A 12 38.07 13.97 -35.36
CA GLN A 12 36.83 13.21 -35.64
C GLN A 12 36.07 12.67 -34.41
N GLY A 13 36.55 12.91 -33.19
CA GLY A 13 35.94 12.46 -31.94
C GLY A 13 34.97 13.46 -31.29
N ARG A 14 34.56 14.53 -31.98
CA ARG A 14 33.54 15.45 -31.45
C ARG A 14 32.14 14.89 -31.67
N LEU A 15 31.33 14.97 -30.62
CA LEU A 15 29.89 14.81 -30.71
C LEU A 15 29.35 15.77 -31.80
N PRO A 16 28.60 15.26 -32.79
CA PRO A 16 27.94 16.08 -33.78
C PRO A 16 27.22 17.26 -33.11
N PRO A 17 27.31 18.48 -33.65
CA PRO A 17 26.69 19.67 -33.03
C PRO A 17 25.17 19.53 -32.88
N GLU A 18 24.54 18.69 -33.71
CA GLU A 18 23.12 18.33 -33.59
C GLU A 18 22.80 17.56 -32.31
N LEU A 19 23.74 16.76 -31.80
CA LEU A 19 23.61 16.05 -30.51
C LEU A 19 23.95 16.95 -29.31
N MET A 20 24.53 18.13 -29.54
CA MET A 20 24.75 19.14 -28.49
C MET A 20 23.53 20.05 -28.28
N GLN A 21 22.55 20.03 -29.18
CA GLN A 21 21.36 20.88 -29.08
C GLN A 21 20.19 20.06 -28.55
N LEU A 22 19.86 20.27 -27.28
CA LEU A 22 18.64 19.72 -26.70
C LEU A 22 17.44 20.51 -27.25
N HIS A 23 16.59 19.83 -28.02
CA HIS A 23 15.39 20.42 -28.61
C HIS A 23 14.26 20.41 -27.58
N ALA A 24 13.25 21.26 -27.79
CA ALA A 24 12.05 21.30 -26.92
C ALA A 24 11.36 19.92 -26.80
N ALA A 25 11.43 19.10 -27.85
CA ALA A 25 10.94 17.73 -27.86
C ALA A 25 11.70 16.83 -26.88
N ASP A 26 13.01 16.99 -26.74
CA ASP A 26 13.84 16.20 -25.83
C ASP A 26 13.49 16.51 -24.38
N TYR A 27 13.23 17.78 -24.06
CA TYR A 27 12.74 18.18 -22.74
C TYR A 27 11.37 17.57 -22.44
N ALA A 28 10.45 17.56 -23.41
CA ALA A 28 9.13 16.93 -23.25
C ALA A 28 9.24 15.42 -23.04
N LEU A 29 10.14 14.75 -23.77
CA LEU A 29 10.40 13.31 -23.61
C LEU A 29 11.01 13.00 -22.23
N LEU A 30 12.02 13.75 -21.80
CA LEU A 30 12.64 13.59 -20.48
C LEU A 30 11.62 13.83 -19.35
N PHE A 31 10.76 14.83 -19.50
CA PHE A 31 9.69 15.10 -18.54
C PHE A 31 8.68 13.95 -18.49
N GLY A 32 8.23 13.46 -19.65
CA GLY A 32 7.33 12.31 -19.74
C GLY A 32 7.95 11.04 -19.14
N ALA A 33 9.21 10.77 -19.44
CA ALA A 33 9.95 9.66 -18.86
C ALA A 33 10.07 9.77 -17.34
N GLY A 34 10.33 10.97 -16.82
CA GLY A 34 10.34 11.24 -15.38
C GLY A 34 8.99 10.97 -14.72
N LEU A 35 7.89 11.39 -15.34
CA LEU A 35 6.54 11.12 -14.85
C LEU A 35 6.22 9.62 -14.85
N LEU A 36 6.56 8.90 -15.91
CA LEU A 36 6.36 7.45 -15.98
C LEU A 36 7.17 6.72 -14.90
N LEU A 37 8.41 7.13 -14.67
CA LEU A 37 9.25 6.56 -13.62
C LEU A 37 8.66 6.84 -12.23
N ALA A 38 8.22 8.07 -11.96
CA ALA A 38 7.59 8.44 -10.70
C ALA A 38 6.29 7.66 -10.45
N ALA A 39 5.46 7.48 -11.49
CA ALA A 39 4.25 6.67 -11.42
C ALA A 39 4.59 5.20 -11.09
N LEU A 40 5.60 4.63 -11.76
CA LEU A 40 6.05 3.26 -11.51
C LEU A 40 6.53 3.06 -10.07
N LEU A 41 7.35 3.99 -9.56
CA LEU A 41 7.83 3.96 -8.18
C LEU A 41 6.68 4.12 -7.18
N SER A 42 5.68 4.95 -7.49
CA SER A 42 4.50 5.14 -6.64
C SER A 42 3.64 3.87 -6.58
N LEU A 43 3.46 3.18 -7.71
CA LEU A 43 2.78 1.88 -7.76
C LEU A 43 3.53 0.81 -6.96
N LEU A 44 4.86 0.80 -7.06
CA LEU A 44 5.70 -0.13 -6.30
C LEU A 44 5.65 0.15 -4.80
N ALA A 45 5.53 1.42 -4.41
CA ALA A 45 5.38 1.85 -3.04
C ALA A 45 3.94 1.66 -2.50
N LEU A 46 2.93 1.59 -3.36
CA LEU A 46 1.53 1.46 -2.98
C LEU A 46 1.26 0.33 -1.97
N PRO A 47 1.70 -0.94 -2.16
CA PRO A 47 1.44 -2.01 -1.19
C PRO A 47 2.13 -1.78 0.17
N LEU A 48 3.19 -0.98 0.23
CA LEU A 48 3.86 -0.60 1.47
C LEU A 48 3.12 0.54 2.19
N LEU A 49 2.52 1.45 1.41
CA LEU A 49 1.74 2.58 1.91
C LEU A 49 0.26 2.25 2.14
N GLU A 50 -0.24 1.15 1.55
CA GLU A 50 -1.58 0.66 1.77
C GLU A 50 -1.76 0.42 3.26
N ARG A 51 -2.61 1.26 3.86
CA ARG A 51 -2.89 1.22 5.28
C ARG A 51 -3.45 -0.15 5.60
N ARG A 52 -2.67 -0.95 6.36
CA ARG A 52 -3.18 -2.19 6.94
C ARG A 52 -4.53 -1.90 7.60
N PRO A 53 -5.62 -2.58 7.21
CA PRO A 53 -6.93 -2.32 7.77
C PRO A 53 -6.83 -2.43 9.29
N SER A 54 -7.31 -1.39 9.98
CA SER A 54 -7.23 -1.36 11.44
C SER A 54 -7.91 -2.61 12.01
N ARG A 55 -7.37 -3.20 13.08
CA ARG A 55 -8.04 -4.34 13.74
C ARG A 55 -9.51 -4.06 14.07
N ARG A 56 -9.86 -2.79 14.34
CA ARG A 56 -11.24 -2.37 14.55
C ARG A 56 -12.12 -2.54 13.30
N SER A 57 -11.62 -2.17 12.12
CA SER A 57 -12.39 -2.35 10.87
C SER A 57 -12.54 -3.83 10.53
N LEU A 58 -11.50 -4.64 10.76
CA LEU A 58 -11.58 -6.09 10.58
C LEU A 58 -12.63 -6.72 11.52
N ILE A 59 -12.65 -6.34 12.81
CA ILE A 59 -13.66 -6.81 13.76
C ILE A 59 -15.07 -6.35 13.32
N ARG A 60 -15.24 -5.12 12.83
CA ARG A 60 -16.54 -4.63 12.34
C ARG A 60 -17.02 -5.36 11.09
N ALA A 61 -16.10 -5.74 10.19
CA ALA A 61 -16.44 -6.51 9.00
C ALA A 61 -17.05 -7.89 9.34
N THR A 62 -16.78 -8.44 10.53
CA THR A 62 -17.37 -9.71 10.98
C THR A 62 -18.84 -9.61 11.44
N ARG A 63 -19.46 -8.41 11.44
CA ARG A 63 -20.85 -8.22 11.91
C ARG A 63 -21.90 -8.99 11.09
N ALA A 64 -21.63 -9.28 9.82
CA ALA A 64 -22.52 -10.05 8.96
C ALA A 64 -22.52 -11.55 9.25
N LEU A 65 -21.56 -12.04 10.03
CA LEU A 65 -21.44 -13.46 10.36
C LEU A 65 -22.36 -13.86 11.52
N PRO A 66 -22.81 -15.13 11.55
CA PRO A 66 -23.44 -15.73 12.72
C PRO A 66 -22.57 -15.56 13.98
N PRO A 67 -23.17 -15.47 15.18
CA PRO A 67 -22.45 -15.14 16.41
C PRO A 67 -21.33 -16.12 16.76
N GLN A 68 -21.49 -17.42 16.48
CA GLN A 68 -20.44 -18.43 16.68
C GLN A 68 -19.28 -18.23 15.70
N GLU A 69 -19.57 -18.18 14.40
CA GLU A 69 -18.56 -17.96 13.34
C GLU A 69 -17.80 -16.64 13.55
N ARG A 70 -18.53 -15.60 13.95
CA ARG A 70 -17.96 -14.31 14.28
C ARG A 70 -16.95 -14.39 15.41
N SER A 71 -17.25 -15.13 16.48
CA SER A 71 -16.34 -15.27 17.62
C SER A 71 -15.02 -15.96 17.23
N LEU A 72 -15.09 -16.94 16.31
CA LEU A 72 -13.92 -17.63 15.76
C LEU A 72 -13.14 -16.73 14.79
N ALA A 73 -13.83 -16.01 13.90
CA ALA A 73 -13.20 -15.05 13.00
C ALA A 73 -12.45 -13.95 13.77
N ILE A 74 -13.04 -13.46 14.88
CA ILE A 74 -12.38 -12.53 15.79
C ILE A 74 -11.14 -13.16 16.43
N ALA A 75 -11.18 -14.43 16.80
CA ALA A 75 -10.02 -15.13 17.34
C ALA A 75 -8.86 -15.21 16.33
N CYS A 76 -9.15 -15.42 15.04
CA CYS A 76 -8.15 -15.37 13.97
C CYS A 76 -7.53 -13.97 13.82
N ILE A 77 -8.35 -12.91 13.88
CA ILE A 77 -7.87 -11.51 13.81
C ILE A 77 -6.99 -11.15 15.02
N LEU A 78 -7.34 -11.66 16.22
CA LEU A 78 -6.64 -11.37 17.46
C LEU A 78 -5.49 -12.35 17.77
N GLY A 79 -5.38 -13.47 17.04
CA GLY A 79 -4.44 -14.57 17.32
C GLY A 79 -4.70 -15.32 18.63
N HIS A 80 -5.88 -15.17 19.23
CA HIS A 80 -6.33 -15.88 20.43
C HIS A 80 -7.84 -15.68 20.62
N LEU A 81 -8.52 -16.62 21.30
CA LEU A 81 -9.95 -16.52 21.61
C LEU A 81 -10.16 -15.82 22.97
N PRO A 82 -10.81 -14.64 23.02
CA PRO A 82 -11.12 -13.95 24.27
C PRO A 82 -11.98 -14.81 25.19
N THR A 83 -11.69 -14.81 26.49
CA THR A 83 -12.39 -15.65 27.49
C THR A 83 -13.91 -15.44 27.47
N GLY A 84 -14.36 -14.18 27.35
CA GLY A 84 -15.77 -13.83 27.27
C GLY A 84 -16.49 -14.30 26.00
N LEU A 85 -15.77 -14.75 24.97
CA LEU A 85 -16.36 -15.28 23.73
C LEU A 85 -16.32 -16.81 23.64
N ARG A 86 -15.62 -17.51 24.56
CA ARG A 86 -15.46 -18.97 24.50
C ARG A 86 -16.79 -19.71 24.57
N ALA A 87 -17.66 -19.31 25.49
CA ALA A 87 -18.95 -19.97 25.67
C ALA A 87 -19.84 -19.83 24.43
N THR A 88 -19.83 -18.67 23.77
CA THR A 88 -20.57 -18.43 22.53
C THR A 88 -19.94 -19.13 21.34
N ALA A 89 -18.62 -19.23 21.27
CA ALA A 89 -17.90 -19.91 20.20
C ALA A 89 -18.24 -21.41 20.12
N TYR A 90 -18.34 -22.06 21.29
CA TYR A 90 -18.64 -23.49 21.38
C TYR A 90 -20.13 -23.79 21.58
N GLY A 91 -21.01 -22.80 21.45
CA GLY A 91 -22.45 -22.98 21.63
C GLY A 91 -22.88 -23.35 23.06
N ALA A 92 -21.99 -23.18 24.04
CA ALA A 92 -22.23 -23.48 25.45
C ALA A 92 -23.01 -22.35 26.18
N ALA A 93 -23.26 -21.22 25.50
CA ALA A 93 -24.08 -20.12 25.98
C ALA A 93 -24.98 -19.59 24.86
N PRO A 94 -26.11 -18.95 25.21
CA PRO A 94 -26.95 -18.27 24.24
C PRO A 94 -26.14 -17.23 23.44
N PRO A 95 -26.52 -17.00 22.17
CA PRO A 95 -25.80 -16.09 21.29
C PRO A 95 -25.77 -14.69 21.90
N LEU A 96 -24.55 -14.17 22.09
CA LEU A 96 -24.33 -12.80 22.53
C LEU A 96 -24.72 -11.84 21.40
N ASP A 97 -25.28 -10.70 21.79
CA ASP A 97 -25.57 -9.63 20.85
C ASP A 97 -24.29 -9.11 20.17
N SER A 98 -24.46 -8.67 18.93
CA SER A 98 -23.42 -8.20 18.02
C SER A 98 -22.54 -7.10 18.63
N ASP A 99 -23.15 -6.16 19.35
CA ASP A 99 -22.43 -5.05 19.97
C ASP A 99 -21.67 -5.48 21.23
N THR A 100 -22.14 -6.53 21.90
CA THR A 100 -21.46 -7.11 23.07
C THR A 100 -20.21 -7.86 22.64
N ILE A 101 -20.30 -8.64 21.55
CA ILE A 101 -19.15 -9.34 20.95
C ILE A 101 -18.07 -8.34 20.54
N GLU A 102 -18.44 -7.24 19.88
CA GLU A 102 -17.49 -6.19 19.46
C GLU A 102 -16.80 -5.54 20.67
N ARG A 103 -17.55 -5.20 21.73
CA ARG A 103 -16.98 -4.60 22.96
C ARG A 103 -15.95 -5.53 23.62
N ILE A 104 -16.25 -6.82 23.73
CA ILE A 104 -15.32 -7.81 24.30
C ILE A 104 -14.06 -7.92 23.43
N ALA A 105 -14.21 -8.01 22.11
CA ALA A 105 -13.09 -8.10 21.17
C ALA A 105 -12.17 -6.86 21.21
N LEU A 106 -12.76 -5.66 21.25
CA LEU A 106 -12.01 -4.41 21.34
C LEU A 106 -11.28 -4.26 22.68
N LYS A 107 -11.88 -4.72 23.79
CA LYS A 107 -11.22 -4.74 25.11
C LYS A 107 -10.03 -5.69 25.11
N ALA A 108 -10.20 -6.92 24.62
CA ALA A 108 -9.13 -7.92 24.55
C ALA A 108 -7.94 -7.44 23.69
N GLY A 109 -8.22 -6.78 22.57
CA GLY A 109 -7.18 -6.23 21.68
C GLY A 109 -6.37 -5.08 22.28
N ARG A 110 -6.88 -4.37 23.30
CA ARG A 110 -6.16 -3.29 24.01
C ARG A 110 -5.24 -3.82 25.11
N VAL A 111 -5.65 -4.86 25.84
CA VAL A 111 -4.87 -5.41 26.97
C VAL A 111 -3.53 -6.01 26.52
N ARG A 112 -3.43 -6.42 25.25
CA ARG A 112 -2.23 -7.06 24.69
C ARG A 112 -1.31 -6.09 23.91
N ARG A 113 -1.65 -4.79 23.86
CA ARG A 113 -0.76 -3.75 23.34
C ARG A 113 0.01 -3.13 24.48
#